data_AF-A0A4Q6FXP1-F1
#
_entry.id   AF-A0A4Q6FXP1-F1
#
_cell.length_a   1.000
_cell.length_b   1.000
_cell.length_c   1.000
_cell.angle_alpha   90.00
_cell.angle_beta   90.00
_cell.angle_gamma   90.00
#
_symmetry.space_group_name_H-M   'P 1'
#
loop_
_entity.id
_entity.type
_entity.pdbx_description
1 polymer ?
#
loop_
_entity_poly.entity_id
_entity_poly.type
_entity_poly.pdbx_seq_one_letter_code
_entity_poly.pdbx_strand_id
1 'polypeptide(L)'
;DAQSLLAALDQLKAAGNSLFVVEHEIDVIRHADWLVDVGPDAGEQGGRVLYSGPPAGLRQVEASHTRRYLFSGATRFDSRARPPSAWLRLQGVTRNNVEGLDVDFPLNVFTTVTGVSGSGKSSLASQALVELLAAHLGHETRDEQEDVDPLERSTQVPVGGRIVDGLDHVKRLVRVDQKPIGRTPRSNLATYTGLFDHVRKRFAATAAARKRRYDPGRFSFNVAKGRCETCEGEGSVFVELLFMPSVYAPCPTCHGARYNAATLQIELQGRNIAQVLGMTVEQAAAFFADDAAIARPLQVLIEVGLGYLRLGQPATELSGGEAQRIKLASELQRAQRRDTVYLLDEP
;
A
#
# COMPACT_ATOMS: atom_id res chain seq x y z
N ASP A 1 18.99 15.66 -8.60
CA ASP A 1 17.61 15.49 -9.09
C ASP A 1 16.68 16.63 -8.64
N ALA A 2 16.51 16.87 -7.34
CA ALA A 2 15.64 17.95 -6.83
C ALA A 2 15.95 19.34 -7.44
N GLN A 3 17.22 19.74 -7.53
CA GLN A 3 17.59 21.06 -8.10
C GLN A 3 17.16 21.26 -9.56
N SER A 4 17.31 20.23 -10.39
CA SER A 4 16.91 20.30 -11.81
C SER A 4 15.39 20.41 -11.95
N LEU A 5 14.64 19.69 -11.10
CA LEU A 5 13.18 19.80 -11.04
C LEU A 5 12.75 21.21 -10.62
N LEU A 6 13.35 21.76 -9.55
CA LEU A 6 13.04 23.11 -9.07
C LEU A 6 13.32 24.18 -10.13
N ALA A 7 14.43 24.06 -10.87
CA ALA A 7 14.74 24.98 -11.97
C ALA A 7 13.69 24.92 -13.10
N ALA A 8 13.18 23.73 -13.43
CA ALA A 8 12.11 23.59 -14.41
C ALA A 8 10.77 24.19 -13.93
N LEU A 9 10.44 23.99 -12.64
CA LEU A 9 9.26 24.62 -12.03
C LEU A 9 9.38 26.15 -12.03
N ASP A 10 10.56 26.69 -11.74
CA ASP A 10 10.80 28.14 -11.80
C ASP A 10 10.63 28.71 -13.22
N GLN A 11 11.02 27.97 -14.26
CA GLN A 11 10.78 28.38 -15.65
C GLN A 11 9.28 28.45 -15.98
N LEU A 12 8.50 27.44 -15.55
CA LEU A 12 7.05 27.44 -15.75
C LEU A 12 6.38 28.61 -15.02
N LYS A 13 6.80 28.88 -13.78
CA LYS A 13 6.36 30.03 -12.99
C LYS A 13 6.71 31.36 -13.66
N ALA A 14 7.95 31.50 -14.13
CA ALA A 14 8.44 32.70 -14.81
C ALA A 14 7.68 33.01 -16.13
N ALA A 15 7.10 31.97 -16.76
CA ALA A 15 6.23 32.12 -17.92
C ALA A 15 4.82 32.68 -17.58
N GLY A 16 4.54 33.00 -16.32
CA GLY A 16 3.25 33.56 -15.87
C GLY A 16 2.22 32.51 -15.45
N ASN A 17 2.62 31.24 -15.31
CA ASN A 17 1.73 30.17 -14.86
C ASN A 17 1.66 30.09 -13.32
N SER A 18 0.54 29.60 -12.80
CA SER A 18 0.43 29.19 -11.40
C SER A 18 0.72 27.69 -11.28
N LEU A 19 1.48 27.29 -10.26
CA LEU A 19 1.84 25.90 -10.01
C LEU A 19 1.23 25.46 -8.67
N PHE A 20 0.42 24.41 -8.70
CA PHE A 20 -0.07 23.72 -7.51
C PHE A 20 0.59 22.35 -7.44
N VAL A 21 1.49 22.18 -6.46
CA VAL A 21 2.31 20.97 -6.31
C VAL A 21 1.98 20.32 -4.97
N VAL A 22 1.59 19.04 -5.01
CA VAL A 22 1.38 18.21 -3.81
C VAL A 22 2.68 17.45 -3.56
N GLU A 23 3.40 17.79 -2.49
CA GLU A 23 4.74 17.27 -2.22
C GLU A 23 5.00 17.01 -0.73
N HIS A 24 5.97 16.14 -0.48
CA HIS A 24 6.45 15.77 0.85
C HIS A 24 7.97 15.94 1.01
N GLU A 25 8.70 16.18 -0.08
CA GLU A 25 10.13 16.46 -0.04
C GLU A 25 10.41 17.85 0.57
N ILE A 26 11.29 17.89 1.58
CA ILE A 26 11.48 19.05 2.43
C ILE A 26 12.16 20.21 1.68
N ASP A 27 13.11 19.92 0.78
CA ASP A 27 13.78 20.95 0.01
C ASP A 27 12.85 21.59 -1.04
N VAL A 28 11.93 20.81 -1.64
CA VAL A 28 10.87 21.35 -2.50
C VAL A 28 9.90 22.23 -1.71
N ILE A 29 9.46 21.78 -0.53
CA ILE A 29 8.57 22.57 0.34
C ILE A 29 9.24 23.88 0.77
N ARG A 30 10.56 23.87 1.02
CA ARG A 30 11.34 25.08 1.35
C ARG A 30 11.47 26.06 0.19
N HIS A 31 11.48 25.57 -1.05
CA HIS A 31 11.60 26.39 -2.26
C HIS A 31 10.28 27.09 -2.64
N ALA A 32 9.14 26.62 -2.13
CA ALA A 32 7.83 27.16 -2.49
C ALA A 32 7.65 28.63 -2.07
N ASP A 33 7.03 29.43 -2.95
CA ASP A 33 6.65 30.81 -2.62
C ASP A 33 5.50 30.85 -1.58
N TRP A 34 4.62 29.86 -1.63
CA TRP A 34 3.43 29.73 -0.79
C TRP A 34 3.20 28.26 -0.42
N LEU A 35 2.84 28.01 0.83
CA LEU A 35 2.52 26.69 1.37
C LEU A 35 1.07 26.66 1.85
N VAL A 36 0.36 25.57 1.55
CA VAL A 36 -0.93 25.22 2.15
C VAL A 36 -0.76 23.92 2.91
N ASP A 37 -0.83 23.97 4.24
CA ASP A 37 -0.69 22.80 5.12
C ASP A 37 -2.09 22.27 5.50
N VAL A 38 -2.34 20.99 5.24
CA VAL A 38 -3.63 20.32 5.45
C VAL A 38 -3.47 19.29 6.58
N GLY A 39 -4.33 19.33 7.58
CA GLY A 39 -4.22 18.49 8.77
C GLY A 39 -5.15 18.95 9.89
N PRO A 40 -5.06 18.40 11.11
CA PRO A 40 -3.85 17.88 11.75
C PRO A 40 -3.50 16.42 11.49
N ASP A 41 -4.39 15.61 10.93
CA ASP A 41 -4.13 14.17 10.75
C ASP A 41 -4.75 13.66 9.44
N ALA A 42 -4.69 12.35 9.19
CA ALA A 42 -5.26 11.70 8.02
C ALA A 42 -6.77 11.37 8.18
N GLY A 43 -7.43 11.11 7.04
CA GLY A 43 -8.84 10.72 6.97
C GLY A 43 -9.81 11.71 7.61
N GLU A 44 -10.73 11.20 8.44
CA GLU A 44 -11.81 11.99 9.06
C GLU A 44 -11.30 13.04 10.07
N GLN A 45 -10.06 12.90 10.56
CA GLN A 45 -9.40 13.87 11.45
C GLN A 45 -8.60 14.94 10.70
N GLY A 46 -8.53 14.82 9.37
CA GLY A 46 -7.88 15.78 8.47
C GLY A 46 -8.85 16.77 7.83
N GLY A 47 -8.54 17.15 6.58
CA GLY A 47 -9.45 17.93 5.73
C GLY A 47 -9.62 19.39 6.16
N ARG A 48 -8.74 19.92 7.01
CA ARG A 48 -8.73 21.34 7.43
C ARG A 48 -7.43 21.99 7.01
N VAL A 49 -7.50 23.26 6.61
CA VAL A 49 -6.31 24.07 6.35
C VAL A 49 -5.77 24.56 7.69
N LEU A 50 -4.58 24.11 8.07
CA LEU A 50 -3.88 24.57 9.27
C LEU A 50 -3.15 25.89 9.01
N TYR A 51 -2.64 26.05 7.80
CA TYR A 51 -1.83 27.20 7.39
C TYR A 51 -1.94 27.46 5.90
N SER A 52 -1.93 28.73 5.52
CA SER A 52 -1.80 29.18 4.12
C SER A 52 -0.97 30.46 4.12
N GLY A 53 0.25 30.40 3.60
CA GLY A 53 1.18 31.53 3.61
C GLY A 53 2.60 31.16 3.19
N PRO A 54 3.54 32.12 3.22
CA PRO A 54 4.95 31.85 2.95
C PRO A 54 5.52 30.80 3.93
N PRO A 55 6.42 29.88 3.50
CA PRO A 55 6.88 28.76 4.34
C PRO A 55 7.36 29.15 5.74
N ALA A 56 8.01 30.32 5.86
CA ALA A 56 8.52 30.82 7.14
C ALA A 56 7.43 30.99 8.23
N GLY A 57 6.19 31.30 7.85
CA GLY A 57 5.10 31.51 8.82
C GLY A 57 4.58 30.22 9.45
N LEU A 58 4.82 29.06 8.82
CA LEU A 58 4.43 27.76 9.39
C LEU A 58 5.16 27.45 10.71
N ARG A 59 6.28 28.13 11.00
CA ARG A 59 7.01 28.04 12.29
C ARG A 59 6.12 28.26 13.52
N GLN A 60 5.04 29.03 13.38
CA GLN A 60 4.15 29.39 14.50
C GLN A 60 2.99 28.39 14.68
N VAL A 61 2.78 27.46 13.74
CA VAL A 61 1.61 26.57 13.75
C VAL A 61 1.94 25.26 14.47
N GLU A 62 1.65 25.18 15.76
CA GLU A 62 1.99 24.02 16.61
C GLU A 62 1.30 22.71 16.21
N ALA A 63 0.08 22.82 15.66
CA ALA A 63 -0.68 21.67 15.18
C ALA A 63 -0.11 21.04 13.90
N SER A 64 0.81 21.73 13.20
CA SER A 64 1.39 21.24 11.94
C SER A 64 2.44 20.16 12.20
N HIS A 65 2.27 18.98 11.61
CA HIS A 65 3.34 17.98 11.55
C HIS A 65 4.47 18.44 10.63
N THR A 66 4.13 19.05 9.49
CA THR A 66 5.08 19.60 8.50
C THR A 66 6.07 20.58 9.14
N ARG A 67 5.61 21.42 10.08
CA ARG A 67 6.45 22.32 10.88
C ARG A 67 7.63 21.58 11.54
N ARG A 68 7.39 20.40 12.11
CA ARG A 68 8.42 19.66 12.87
C ARG A 68 9.57 19.25 11.97
N TYR A 69 9.26 18.82 10.75
CA TYR A 69 10.27 18.41 9.76
C TYR A 69 10.99 19.60 9.13
N LEU A 70 10.28 20.71 8.86
CA LEU A 70 10.90 21.89 8.27
C LEU A 70 11.84 22.61 9.23
N PHE A 71 11.50 22.69 10.52
CA PHE A 71 12.13 23.62 11.46
C PHE A 71 12.70 23.02 12.74
N SER A 72 12.20 21.88 13.21
CA SER A 72 12.59 21.33 14.52
C SER A 72 13.80 20.39 14.48
N GLY A 73 14.41 20.21 13.31
CA GLY A 73 15.46 19.22 13.09
C GLY A 73 14.88 17.81 13.01
N ALA A 74 15.51 16.92 12.24
CA ALA A 74 15.03 15.55 12.08
C ALA A 74 15.02 14.83 13.44
N THR A 75 13.86 14.31 13.84
CA THR A 75 13.76 13.35 14.93
C THR A 75 14.64 12.16 14.58
N ARG A 76 15.74 11.97 15.32
CA ARG A 76 16.58 10.79 15.16
C ARG A 76 15.84 9.61 15.75
N PHE A 77 15.56 8.61 14.92
CA PHE A 77 15.14 7.31 15.40
C PHE A 77 16.35 6.59 15.99
N ASP A 78 16.21 6.07 17.21
CA ASP A 78 17.24 5.22 17.81
C ASP A 78 17.35 3.92 17.01
N SER A 79 18.42 3.80 16.22
CA SER A 79 18.74 2.57 15.51
C SER A 79 19.66 1.69 16.36
N ARG A 80 19.26 0.43 16.56
CA ARG A 80 20.16 -0.58 17.13
C ARG A 80 20.89 -1.27 16.00
N ALA A 81 22.13 -0.87 15.76
CA ALA A 81 23.00 -1.55 14.79
C ALA A 81 23.13 -3.03 15.16
N ARG A 82 23.00 -3.91 14.16
CA ARG A 82 23.20 -5.35 14.30
C ARG A 82 24.36 -5.79 13.40
N PRO A 83 25.27 -6.66 13.87
CA PRO A 83 26.24 -7.26 12.98
C PRO A 83 25.53 -8.21 11.99
N PRO A 84 26.02 -8.31 10.74
CA PRO A 84 25.49 -9.27 9.77
C PRO A 84 25.75 -10.71 10.24
N SER A 85 24.77 -11.60 10.05
CA SER A 85 24.95 -13.02 10.39
C SER A 85 25.50 -13.86 9.24
N ALA A 86 25.36 -13.36 8.01
CA ALA A 86 25.77 -14.01 6.77
C ALA A 86 25.81 -12.95 5.64
N TRP A 87 26.32 -13.35 4.47
CA TRP A 87 26.43 -12.50 3.29
C TRP A 87 25.89 -13.23 2.07
N LEU A 88 25.08 -12.55 1.27
CA LEU A 88 24.64 -12.99 -0.04
C LEU A 88 25.57 -12.39 -1.09
N ARG A 89 26.37 -13.22 -1.75
CA ARG A 89 27.40 -12.74 -2.69
C ARG A 89 26.96 -12.91 -4.12
N LEU A 90 26.87 -11.80 -4.85
CA LEU A 90 26.52 -11.77 -6.27
C LEU A 90 27.79 -11.51 -7.09
N GLN A 91 27.93 -12.24 -8.19
CA GLN A 91 29.05 -12.06 -9.13
C GLN A 91 28.59 -11.87 -10.56
N GLY A 92 29.24 -10.96 -11.27
CA GLY A 92 29.06 -10.71 -12.70
C GLY A 92 27.65 -10.23 -13.06
N VAL A 93 26.95 -9.54 -12.15
CA VAL A 93 25.57 -9.11 -12.35
C VAL A 93 25.49 -8.18 -13.54
N THR A 94 24.65 -8.52 -14.51
CA THR A 94 24.44 -7.71 -15.72
C THR A 94 22.95 -7.53 -16.00
N ARG A 95 22.50 -6.28 -16.03
CA ARG A 95 21.10 -5.89 -16.32
C ARG A 95 21.04 -4.40 -16.67
N ASN A 96 20.48 -4.06 -17.83
CA ASN A 96 20.44 -2.69 -18.35
C ASN A 96 21.84 -2.04 -18.34
N ASN A 97 22.04 -0.97 -17.56
CA ASN A 97 23.33 -0.28 -17.41
C ASN A 97 24.22 -0.84 -16.28
N VAL A 98 23.81 -1.92 -15.61
CA VAL A 98 24.67 -2.69 -14.70
C VAL A 98 25.44 -3.70 -15.54
N GLU A 99 26.77 -3.62 -15.53
CA GLU A 99 27.66 -4.43 -16.38
C GLU A 99 28.69 -5.18 -15.52
N GLY A 100 28.55 -6.50 -15.39
CA GLY A 100 29.53 -7.36 -14.70
C GLY A 100 29.78 -7.02 -13.22
N LEU A 101 28.78 -6.49 -12.51
CA LEU A 101 28.94 -6.00 -11.14
C LEU A 101 29.03 -7.15 -10.12
N ASP A 102 30.06 -7.12 -9.26
CA ASP A 102 30.16 -7.96 -8.07
C ASP A 102 29.69 -7.16 -6.85
N VAL A 103 28.80 -7.74 -6.03
CA VAL A 103 28.27 -7.08 -4.83
C VAL A 103 27.87 -8.09 -3.76
N ASP A 104 28.17 -7.75 -2.51
CA ASP A 104 27.82 -8.55 -1.34
C ASP A 104 26.72 -7.84 -0.52
N PHE A 105 25.58 -8.51 -0.31
CA PHE A 105 24.50 -8.02 0.55
C PHE A 105 24.56 -8.69 1.93
N PRO A 106 24.67 -7.92 3.03
CA PRO A 106 24.63 -8.49 4.36
C PRO A 106 23.22 -8.98 4.71
N LEU A 107 23.11 -10.16 5.31
CA LEU A 107 21.84 -10.77 5.73
C LEU A 107 21.52 -10.46 7.21
N ASN A 108 20.21 -10.45 7.52
CA ASN A 108 19.65 -10.18 8.86
C ASN A 108 19.95 -8.78 9.42
N VAL A 109 20.19 -7.81 8.54
CA VAL A 109 20.37 -6.38 8.84
C VAL A 109 19.47 -5.52 7.93
N PHE A 110 19.37 -4.23 8.23
CA PHE A 110 18.68 -3.26 7.38
C PHE A 110 19.67 -2.67 6.37
N THR A 111 19.45 -2.92 5.08
CA THR A 111 20.33 -2.48 3.99
C THR A 111 19.59 -1.53 3.06
N THR A 112 20.17 -0.37 2.78
CA THR A 112 19.63 0.61 1.81
C THR A 112 20.50 0.61 0.55
N VAL A 113 19.86 0.43 -0.62
CA VAL A 113 20.50 0.65 -1.92
C VAL A 113 20.19 2.07 -2.37
N THR A 114 21.21 2.91 -2.50
CA THR A 114 21.07 4.34 -2.82
C THR A 114 21.97 4.76 -3.98
N GLY A 115 21.77 5.98 -4.49
CA GLY A 115 22.38 6.52 -5.70
C GLY A 115 21.42 7.41 -6.48
N VAL A 116 21.94 8.18 -7.44
CA VAL A 116 21.16 9.08 -8.30
C VAL A 116 20.14 8.34 -9.18
N SER A 117 19.09 9.01 -9.65
CA SER A 117 18.14 8.38 -10.59
C SER A 117 18.86 7.86 -11.84
N GLY A 118 18.47 6.68 -12.33
CA GLY A 118 19.12 6.01 -13.46
C GLY A 118 20.46 5.30 -13.16
N SER A 119 20.99 5.34 -11.92
CA SER A 119 22.28 4.71 -11.59
C SER A 119 22.28 3.17 -11.58
N GLY A 120 21.16 2.52 -11.90
CA GLY A 120 21.04 1.06 -11.90
C GLY A 120 20.53 0.44 -10.58
N LYS A 121 20.07 1.23 -9.60
CA LYS A 121 19.54 0.72 -8.31
C LYS A 121 18.45 -0.33 -8.47
N SER A 122 17.40 0.01 -9.24
CA SER A 122 16.26 -0.87 -9.49
C SER A 122 16.66 -2.06 -10.37
N SER A 123 17.62 -1.88 -11.28
CA SER A 123 18.18 -2.97 -12.09
C SER A 123 18.93 -3.99 -11.23
N LEU A 124 19.66 -3.53 -10.21
CA LEU A 124 20.36 -4.40 -9.26
C LEU A 124 19.40 -5.06 -8.26
N ALA A 125 18.63 -4.25 -7.52
CA ALA A 125 17.84 -4.71 -6.39
C ALA A 125 16.48 -5.27 -6.80
N SER A 126 15.64 -4.49 -7.48
CA SER A 126 14.27 -4.89 -7.82
C SER A 126 14.16 -5.87 -9.00
N GLN A 127 15.20 -5.97 -9.84
CA GLN A 127 15.22 -6.87 -11.01
C GLN A 127 16.22 -8.02 -10.81
N ALA A 128 17.53 -7.76 -10.91
CA ALA A 128 18.54 -8.83 -10.92
C ALA A 128 18.53 -9.69 -9.65
N LEU A 129 18.56 -9.08 -8.47
CA LEU A 129 18.52 -9.81 -7.20
C LEU A 129 17.23 -10.62 -7.04
N VAL A 130 16.07 -10.06 -7.43
CA VAL A 130 14.77 -10.74 -7.39
C VAL A 130 14.75 -11.96 -8.31
N GLU A 131 15.17 -11.79 -9.58
CA GLU A 131 15.21 -12.87 -10.57
C GLU A 131 16.17 -14.00 -10.12
N LEU A 132 17.37 -13.64 -9.62
CA LEU A 132 18.37 -14.61 -9.15
C LEU A 132 17.91 -15.39 -7.91
N LEU A 133 17.28 -14.72 -6.93
CA LEU A 133 16.73 -15.37 -5.74
C LEU A 133 15.49 -16.22 -6.06
N ALA A 134 14.59 -15.75 -6.92
CA ALA A 134 13.41 -16.50 -7.32
C ALA A 134 13.79 -17.81 -8.04
N ALA A 135 14.75 -17.74 -8.95
CA ALA A 135 15.29 -18.91 -9.65
C ALA A 135 15.85 -19.95 -8.67
N HIS A 136 16.58 -19.52 -7.63
CA HIS A 136 17.09 -20.43 -6.59
C HIS A 136 15.98 -21.07 -5.76
N LEU A 137 14.96 -20.31 -5.39
CA LEU A 137 13.84 -20.78 -4.57
C LEU A 137 12.86 -21.70 -5.34
N GLY A 138 13.14 -21.98 -6.62
CA GLY A 138 12.26 -22.78 -7.49
C GLY A 138 10.94 -22.09 -7.80
N HIS A 139 10.88 -20.76 -7.64
CA HIS A 139 9.74 -19.96 -8.04
C HIS A 139 9.95 -19.53 -9.49
N GLU A 140 9.07 -19.95 -10.39
CA GLU A 140 8.99 -19.32 -11.70
C GLU A 140 8.62 -17.85 -11.46
N THR A 141 9.42 -16.91 -11.96
CA THR A 141 9.07 -15.49 -12.04
C THR A 141 7.96 -15.31 -13.08
N ARG A 142 6.76 -15.84 -12.81
CA ARG A 142 5.63 -15.81 -13.76
C ARG A 142 4.67 -14.64 -13.59
N ASP A 143 4.72 -13.87 -12.50
CA ASP A 143 3.61 -12.97 -12.16
C ASP A 143 3.93 -11.46 -12.24
N GLU A 144 4.66 -11.01 -13.27
CA GLU A 144 4.76 -9.56 -13.57
C GLU A 144 4.46 -9.20 -15.04
N GLN A 145 4.16 -10.18 -15.90
CA GLN A 145 3.99 -9.97 -17.34
C GLN A 145 2.53 -9.89 -17.81
N GLU A 146 1.53 -10.05 -16.94
CA GLU A 146 0.11 -9.76 -17.27
C GLU A 146 -0.17 -8.24 -17.34
N ASP A 147 0.80 -7.41 -16.96
CA ASP A 147 0.63 -5.98 -16.69
C ASP A 147 1.32 -5.07 -17.71
N VAL A 148 1.94 -5.64 -18.73
CA VAL A 148 2.69 -4.90 -19.76
C VAL A 148 1.95 -5.07 -21.09
N ASP A 149 1.70 -3.96 -21.79
CA ASP A 149 1.14 -3.97 -23.14
C ASP A 149 1.90 -5.02 -24.00
N PRO A 150 1.22 -5.89 -24.76
CA PRO A 150 1.89 -6.81 -25.68
C PRO A 150 2.95 -6.15 -26.59
N LEU A 151 2.83 -4.85 -26.88
CA LEU A 151 3.78 -4.03 -27.63
C LEU A 151 5.00 -3.56 -26.79
N GLU A 152 4.86 -3.48 -25.47
CA GLU A 152 5.93 -3.17 -24.50
C GLU A 152 6.70 -4.42 -24.05
N ARG A 153 6.33 -5.61 -24.54
CA ARG A 153 7.13 -6.86 -24.43
C ARG A 153 8.46 -6.80 -25.21
N SER A 154 9.04 -5.61 -25.36
CA SER A 154 10.35 -5.40 -25.94
C SER A 154 11.39 -6.23 -25.18
N THR A 155 12.17 -6.99 -25.95
CA THR A 155 13.40 -7.72 -25.61
C THR A 155 13.87 -7.57 -24.17
N GLN A 156 13.28 -8.33 -23.24
CA GLN A 156 13.81 -8.39 -21.88
C GLN A 156 15.21 -9.01 -21.95
N VAL A 157 16.23 -8.20 -21.73
CA VAL A 157 17.62 -8.67 -21.65
C VAL A 157 17.70 -9.60 -20.44
N PRO A 158 18.03 -10.89 -20.62
CA PRO A 158 18.10 -11.82 -19.49
C PRO A 158 19.11 -11.32 -18.46
N VAL A 159 18.82 -11.51 -17.17
CA VAL A 159 19.77 -11.20 -16.11
C VAL A 159 21.01 -12.07 -16.28
N GLY A 160 22.16 -11.41 -16.39
CA GLY A 160 23.48 -12.04 -16.30
C GLY A 160 23.98 -12.07 -14.85
N GLY A 161 24.92 -12.98 -14.58
CA GLY A 161 25.52 -13.15 -13.26
C GLY A 161 24.90 -14.28 -12.46
N ARG A 162 25.37 -14.46 -11.21
CA ARG A 162 24.90 -15.52 -10.31
C ARG A 162 25.13 -15.15 -8.85
N ILE A 163 24.35 -15.77 -7.97
CA ILE A 163 24.65 -15.77 -6.54
C ILE A 163 25.63 -16.93 -6.28
N VAL A 164 26.80 -16.62 -5.72
CA VAL A 164 27.89 -17.60 -5.51
C VAL A 164 27.99 -18.10 -4.07
N ASP A 165 27.40 -17.38 -3.11
CA ASP A 165 27.44 -17.72 -1.69
C ASP A 165 26.23 -17.11 -0.97
N GLY A 166 25.84 -17.71 0.16
CA GLY A 166 24.79 -17.20 1.05
C GLY A 166 23.36 -17.66 0.77
N LEU A 167 23.12 -18.44 -0.30
CA LEU A 167 21.78 -18.92 -0.67
C LEU A 167 21.13 -19.81 0.39
N ASP A 168 21.92 -20.62 1.10
CA ASP A 168 21.43 -21.51 2.17
C ASP A 168 20.78 -20.75 3.35
N HIS A 169 21.03 -19.44 3.45
CA HIS A 169 20.46 -18.55 4.45
C HIS A 169 19.17 -17.84 3.99
N VAL A 170 18.68 -18.12 2.78
CA VAL A 170 17.46 -17.53 2.23
C VAL A 170 16.47 -18.61 1.85
N LYS A 171 15.37 -18.70 2.60
CA LYS A 171 14.28 -19.66 2.37
C LYS A 171 13.07 -19.05 1.68
N ARG A 172 13.02 -17.71 1.63
CA ARG A 172 11.88 -16.97 1.09
C ARG A 172 12.30 -15.59 0.64
N LEU A 173 11.78 -15.17 -0.51
CA LEU A 173 11.82 -13.79 -0.98
C LEU A 173 10.41 -13.19 -0.88
N VAL A 174 10.32 -11.95 -0.40
CA VAL A 174 9.08 -11.18 -0.34
C VAL A 174 9.34 -9.80 -0.92
N ARG A 175 8.59 -9.47 -1.98
CA ARG A 175 8.58 -8.12 -2.57
C ARG A 175 7.40 -7.33 -2.03
N VAL A 176 7.67 -6.10 -1.59
CA VAL A 176 6.66 -5.16 -1.11
C VAL A 176 6.80 -3.87 -1.92
N ASP A 177 5.97 -3.75 -2.96
CA ASP A 177 5.95 -2.62 -3.89
C ASP A 177 4.65 -1.81 -3.80
N GLN A 178 4.62 -0.67 -4.50
CA GLN A 178 3.47 0.23 -4.58
C GLN A 178 2.41 -0.18 -5.62
N LYS A 179 2.53 -1.35 -6.26
CA LYS A 179 1.50 -1.83 -7.21
C LYS A 179 0.15 -1.99 -6.48
N PRO A 180 -1.00 -1.75 -7.12
CA PRO A 180 -2.30 -1.91 -6.47
C PRO A 180 -2.48 -3.32 -5.87
N ILE A 181 -3.13 -3.42 -4.70
CA ILE A 181 -3.48 -4.73 -4.09
C ILE A 181 -4.58 -5.48 -4.85
N GLY A 182 -5.25 -4.79 -5.79
CA GLY A 182 -6.24 -5.34 -6.69
C GLY A 182 -6.71 -4.28 -7.68
N ARG A 183 -7.24 -4.72 -8.82
CA ARG A 183 -7.61 -3.85 -9.96
C ARG A 183 -9.09 -3.53 -10.05
N THR A 184 -9.90 -4.14 -9.19
CA THR A 184 -11.35 -4.00 -9.20
C THR A 184 -11.85 -3.51 -7.85
N PRO A 185 -13.02 -2.83 -7.81
CA PRO A 185 -13.63 -2.38 -6.54
C PRO A 185 -13.98 -3.52 -5.57
N ARG A 186 -14.00 -4.76 -6.08
CA ARG A 186 -14.19 -5.98 -5.29
C ARG A 186 -13.03 -6.23 -4.32
N SER A 187 -11.81 -5.84 -4.70
CA SER A 187 -10.65 -5.94 -3.82
C SER A 187 -10.64 -4.76 -2.83
N ASN A 188 -10.37 -5.04 -1.57
CA ASN A 188 -10.21 -4.05 -0.51
C ASN A 188 -9.28 -4.56 0.60
N LEU A 189 -8.95 -3.67 1.53
CA LEU A 189 -8.11 -3.96 2.69
C LEU A 189 -8.57 -5.21 3.47
N ALA A 190 -9.86 -5.33 3.75
CA ALA A 190 -10.38 -6.46 4.53
C ALA A 190 -10.25 -7.81 3.79
N THR A 191 -10.43 -7.82 2.47
CA THR A 191 -10.24 -9.03 1.66
C THR A 191 -8.77 -9.40 1.49
N TYR A 192 -7.89 -8.42 1.29
CA TYR A 192 -6.47 -8.66 1.03
C TYR A 192 -5.75 -9.21 2.27
N THR A 193 -6.09 -8.66 3.44
CA THR A 193 -5.53 -9.10 4.73
C THR A 193 -6.15 -10.41 5.25
N GLY A 194 -7.21 -10.92 4.61
CA GLY A 194 -7.97 -12.08 5.10
C GLY A 194 -8.87 -11.80 6.31
N LEU A 195 -8.84 -10.57 6.85
CA LEU A 195 -9.66 -10.12 7.98
C LEU A 195 -11.16 -10.38 7.74
N PHE A 196 -11.61 -10.20 6.50
CA PHE A 196 -13.01 -10.29 6.14
C PHE A 196 -13.62 -11.67 6.41
N ASP A 197 -12.83 -12.74 6.37
CA ASP A 197 -13.31 -14.09 6.68
C ASP A 197 -13.74 -14.24 8.13
N HIS A 198 -13.02 -13.60 9.05
CA HIS A 198 -13.37 -13.57 10.47
C HIS A 198 -14.64 -12.76 10.69
N VAL A 199 -14.75 -11.59 10.06
CA VAL A 199 -15.97 -10.75 10.12
C VAL A 199 -17.20 -11.53 9.63
N ARG A 200 -17.12 -12.21 8.48
CA ARG A 200 -18.23 -13.01 7.94
C ARG A 200 -18.65 -14.13 8.89
N LYS A 201 -17.70 -14.80 9.54
CA LYS A 201 -17.97 -15.85 10.55
C LYS A 201 -18.73 -15.27 11.75
N ARG A 202 -18.40 -14.06 12.21
CA ARG A 202 -19.12 -13.39 13.30
C ARG A 202 -20.56 -13.07 12.94
N PHE A 203 -20.81 -12.57 11.73
CA PHE A 203 -22.19 -12.32 11.25
C PHE A 203 -23.01 -13.61 11.15
N ALA A 204 -22.43 -14.69 10.61
CA ALA A 204 -23.10 -15.99 10.53
C ALA A 204 -23.38 -16.62 11.90
N ALA A 205 -22.59 -16.26 12.93
CA ALA A 205 -22.79 -16.74 14.30
C ALA A 205 -23.91 -16.02 15.06
N THR A 206 -24.46 -14.92 14.54
CA THR A 206 -25.58 -14.20 15.18
C THR A 206 -26.84 -15.07 15.26
N ALA A 207 -27.65 -14.88 16.31
CA ALA A 207 -28.90 -15.62 16.46
C ALA A 207 -29.86 -15.40 15.27
N ALA A 208 -29.92 -14.16 14.75
CA ALA A 208 -30.73 -13.79 13.61
C ALA A 208 -30.29 -14.48 12.30
N ALA A 209 -28.97 -14.64 12.08
CA ALA A 209 -28.43 -15.38 10.94
C ALA A 209 -28.69 -16.88 11.07
N ARG A 210 -28.46 -17.45 12.27
CA ARG A 210 -28.70 -18.88 12.54
C ARG A 210 -30.17 -19.27 12.33
N LYS A 211 -31.11 -18.43 12.80
CA LYS A 211 -32.56 -18.64 12.57
C LYS A 211 -32.92 -18.69 11.08
N ARG A 212 -32.23 -17.91 10.26
CA ARG A 212 -32.41 -17.87 8.79
C ARG A 212 -31.49 -18.83 8.03
N ARG A 213 -30.69 -19.64 8.73
CA ARG A 213 -29.69 -20.56 8.16
C ARG A 213 -28.68 -19.88 7.23
N TYR A 214 -28.30 -18.64 7.57
CA TYR A 214 -27.28 -17.90 6.81
C TYR A 214 -25.88 -18.34 7.22
N ASP A 215 -25.12 -18.87 6.26
CA ASP A 215 -23.72 -19.24 6.41
C ASP A 215 -22.77 -18.04 6.17
N PRO A 216 -21.46 -18.15 6.44
CA PRO A 216 -20.50 -17.09 6.13
C PRO A 216 -20.45 -16.70 4.64
N GLY A 217 -20.90 -17.58 3.74
CA GLY A 217 -21.01 -17.30 2.30
C GLY A 217 -22.13 -16.30 1.98
N ARG A 218 -23.22 -16.26 2.75
CA ARG A 218 -24.27 -15.23 2.64
C ARG A 218 -23.70 -13.82 2.84
N PHE A 219 -22.72 -13.70 3.73
CA PHE A 219 -22.06 -12.44 4.05
C PHE A 219 -20.86 -12.12 3.15
N SER A 220 -20.61 -12.93 2.12
CA SER A 220 -19.60 -12.63 1.10
C SER A 220 -20.21 -11.84 -0.05
N PHE A 221 -19.66 -10.67 -0.35
CA PHE A 221 -20.02 -9.94 -1.58
C PHE A 221 -19.45 -10.62 -2.85
N ASN A 222 -18.55 -11.60 -2.70
CA ASN A 222 -17.96 -12.34 -3.82
C ASN A 222 -18.80 -13.55 -4.28
N VAL A 223 -19.87 -13.89 -3.55
CA VAL A 223 -20.69 -15.08 -3.82
C VAL A 223 -22.13 -14.65 -4.07
N ALA A 224 -22.78 -15.26 -5.07
CA ALA A 224 -24.18 -15.04 -5.42
C ALA A 224 -25.16 -15.65 -4.39
N LYS A 225 -25.02 -15.24 -3.11
CA LYS A 225 -25.93 -15.59 -2.00
C LYS A 225 -26.56 -14.35 -1.40
N GLY A 226 -25.74 -13.44 -0.88
CA GLY A 226 -26.23 -12.22 -0.22
C GLY A 226 -25.80 -10.92 -0.89
N ARG A 227 -24.93 -11.00 -1.90
CA ARG A 227 -24.48 -9.84 -2.67
C ARG A 227 -25.63 -9.16 -3.42
N CYS A 228 -25.46 -7.88 -3.73
CA CYS A 228 -26.36 -7.17 -4.63
C CYS A 228 -26.25 -7.79 -6.04
N GLU A 229 -27.39 -8.05 -6.68
CA GLU A 229 -27.45 -8.66 -8.02
C GLU A 229 -27.04 -7.65 -9.11
N THR A 230 -27.35 -6.37 -8.94
CA THR A 230 -27.09 -5.33 -9.96
C THR A 230 -25.60 -5.05 -10.15
N CYS A 231 -24.82 -4.92 -9.07
CA CYS A 231 -23.38 -4.66 -9.15
C CYS A 231 -22.54 -5.91 -8.84
N GLU A 232 -23.17 -7.06 -8.68
CA GLU A 232 -22.50 -8.32 -8.36
C GLU A 232 -21.51 -8.23 -7.17
N GLY A 233 -21.85 -7.40 -6.18
CA GLY A 233 -21.07 -7.18 -4.97
C GLY A 233 -19.92 -6.19 -5.08
N GLU A 234 -19.73 -5.52 -6.21
CA GLU A 234 -18.70 -4.47 -6.35
C GLU A 234 -19.08 -3.20 -5.59
N GLY A 235 -20.37 -2.92 -5.46
CA GLY A 235 -20.88 -1.69 -4.83
C GLY A 235 -20.90 -0.49 -5.77
N SER A 236 -20.16 -0.55 -6.87
CA SER A 236 -20.14 0.42 -7.96
C SER A 236 -20.49 -0.23 -9.29
N VAL A 237 -20.76 0.59 -10.29
CA VAL A 237 -20.92 0.19 -11.70
C VAL A 237 -19.89 0.97 -12.53
N PHE A 238 -19.29 0.30 -13.51
CA PHE A 238 -18.35 0.93 -14.43
C PHE A 238 -19.11 1.76 -15.48
N VAL A 239 -18.71 3.02 -15.65
CA VAL A 239 -19.30 3.94 -16.62
C VAL A 239 -18.20 4.31 -17.62
N GLU A 240 -18.36 3.80 -18.83
CA GLU A 240 -17.48 4.13 -19.95
C GLU A 240 -17.80 5.54 -20.47
N LEU A 241 -16.77 6.36 -20.60
CA LEU A 241 -16.86 7.73 -21.11
C LEU A 241 -16.04 7.82 -22.40
N LEU A 242 -16.65 8.31 -23.48
CA LEU A 242 -16.05 8.27 -24.83
C LEU A 242 -14.74 9.06 -24.97
N PHE A 243 -14.59 10.16 -24.23
CA PHE A 243 -13.46 11.11 -24.37
C PHE A 243 -12.77 11.42 -23.03
N MET A 244 -13.15 10.72 -21.97
CA MET A 244 -12.62 10.91 -20.62
C MET A 244 -12.26 9.55 -20.02
N PRO A 245 -11.36 9.49 -19.03
CA PRO A 245 -11.12 8.26 -18.29
C PRO A 245 -12.44 7.72 -17.73
N SER A 246 -12.73 6.45 -17.98
CA SER A 246 -13.90 5.78 -17.44
C SER A 246 -13.89 5.83 -15.91
N VAL A 247 -15.07 5.92 -15.31
CA VAL A 247 -15.23 6.10 -13.86
C VAL A 247 -16.12 5.03 -13.26
N TYR A 248 -15.96 4.79 -11.98
CA TYR A 248 -16.90 3.98 -11.20
C TYR A 248 -17.93 4.90 -10.54
N ALA A 249 -19.21 4.60 -10.75
CA ALA A 249 -20.32 5.28 -10.07
C ALA A 249 -20.93 4.37 -8.99
N PRO A 250 -21.47 4.90 -7.89
CA PRO A 250 -22.18 4.09 -6.90
C PRO A 250 -23.33 3.29 -7.55
N CYS A 251 -23.48 2.03 -7.16
CA CYS A 251 -24.55 1.17 -7.69
C CYS A 251 -25.93 1.78 -7.36
N PRO A 252 -26.85 1.89 -8.34
CA PRO A 252 -28.17 2.50 -8.12
C PRO A 252 -29.08 1.67 -7.21
N THR A 253 -28.80 0.38 -7.03
CA THR A 253 -29.65 -0.54 -6.25
C THR A 253 -29.22 -0.64 -4.79
N CYS A 254 -27.92 -0.78 -4.54
CA CYS A 254 -27.39 -0.95 -3.18
C CYS A 254 -26.68 0.28 -2.64
N HIS A 255 -26.49 1.33 -3.45
CA HIS A 255 -25.83 2.58 -3.09
C HIS A 255 -24.47 2.37 -2.40
N GLY A 256 -23.65 1.46 -2.94
CA GLY A 256 -22.34 1.12 -2.38
C GLY A 256 -22.36 0.04 -1.30
N ALA A 257 -23.53 -0.40 -0.82
CA ALA A 257 -23.61 -1.37 0.28
C ALA A 257 -23.14 -2.79 -0.09
N ARG A 258 -23.03 -3.13 -1.39
CA ARG A 258 -22.60 -4.45 -1.93
C ARG A 258 -23.53 -5.64 -1.65
N TYR A 259 -24.56 -5.50 -0.82
CA TYR A 259 -25.46 -6.57 -0.42
C TYR A 259 -26.92 -6.29 -0.76
N ASN A 260 -27.73 -7.36 -0.80
CA ASN A 260 -29.18 -7.26 -0.84
C ASN A 260 -29.78 -6.92 0.53
N ALA A 261 -31.01 -6.39 0.52
CA ALA A 261 -31.70 -5.91 1.72
C ALA A 261 -31.85 -7.00 2.80
N ALA A 262 -32.15 -8.25 2.42
CA ALA A 262 -32.31 -9.36 3.36
C ALA A 262 -31.02 -9.68 4.15
N THR A 263 -29.85 -9.51 3.53
CA THR A 263 -28.56 -9.71 4.20
C THR A 263 -28.24 -8.56 5.16
N LEU A 264 -28.62 -7.34 4.79
CA LEU A 264 -28.41 -6.15 5.62
C LEU A 264 -29.32 -6.07 6.86
N GLN A 265 -30.36 -6.90 6.95
CA GLN A 265 -31.18 -7.05 8.16
C GLN A 265 -30.47 -7.79 9.31
N ILE A 266 -29.33 -8.44 9.04
CA ILE A 266 -28.55 -9.10 10.09
C ILE A 266 -27.58 -8.08 10.67
N GLU A 267 -27.70 -7.87 11.96
CA GLU A 267 -26.86 -6.96 12.72
C GLU A 267 -26.00 -7.71 13.73
N LEU A 268 -24.76 -7.25 13.88
CA LEU A 268 -23.85 -7.58 14.95
C LEU A 268 -23.66 -6.31 15.77
N GLN A 269 -23.99 -6.34 17.07
CA GLN A 269 -23.90 -5.18 17.97
C GLN A 269 -24.56 -3.90 17.38
N GLY A 270 -25.74 -4.04 16.75
CA GLY A 270 -26.48 -2.93 16.15
C GLY A 270 -25.92 -2.39 14.82
N ARG A 271 -24.98 -3.11 14.19
CA ARG A 271 -24.39 -2.74 12.90
C ARG A 271 -24.54 -3.88 11.90
N ASN A 272 -25.01 -3.57 10.69
CA ASN A 272 -25.01 -4.55 9.60
C ASN A 272 -23.61 -4.65 8.94
N ILE A 273 -23.43 -5.64 8.07
CA ILE A 273 -22.10 -5.93 7.50
C ILE A 273 -21.58 -4.81 6.59
N ALA A 274 -22.45 -4.09 5.87
CA ALA A 274 -22.02 -2.96 5.05
C ALA A 274 -21.54 -1.80 5.93
N GLN A 275 -22.20 -1.54 7.05
CA GLN A 275 -21.76 -0.54 8.03
C GLN A 275 -20.43 -0.91 8.67
N VAL A 276 -20.21 -2.19 8.97
CA VAL A 276 -18.90 -2.68 9.48
C VAL A 276 -17.80 -2.49 8.42
N LEU A 277 -18.07 -2.82 7.15
CA LEU A 277 -17.12 -2.54 6.06
C LEU A 277 -16.88 -1.03 5.86
N GLY A 278 -17.84 -0.19 6.24
CA GLY A 278 -17.70 1.27 6.21
C GLY A 278 -16.90 1.85 7.38
N MET A 279 -16.56 1.08 8.41
CA MET A 279 -15.75 1.57 9.54
C MET A 279 -14.30 1.82 9.11
N THR A 280 -13.67 2.82 9.73
CA THR A 280 -12.21 2.95 9.68
C THR A 280 -11.55 1.77 10.39
N VAL A 281 -10.27 1.51 10.12
CA VAL A 281 -9.49 0.47 10.82
C VAL A 281 -9.51 0.71 12.33
N GLU A 282 -9.38 1.96 12.78
CA GLU A 282 -9.45 2.33 14.21
C GLU A 282 -10.83 2.05 14.82
N GLN A 283 -11.90 2.44 14.14
CA GLN A 283 -13.27 2.18 14.58
C GLN A 283 -13.54 0.68 14.66
N ALA A 284 -13.07 -0.08 13.68
CA ALA A 284 -13.20 -1.53 13.66
C ALA A 284 -12.38 -2.19 14.78
N ALA A 285 -11.19 -1.67 15.10
CA ALA A 285 -10.36 -2.19 16.18
C ALA A 285 -11.07 -2.04 17.52
N ALA A 286 -11.70 -0.89 17.77
CA ALA A 286 -12.53 -0.68 18.95
C ALA A 286 -13.79 -1.57 18.95
N PHE A 287 -14.47 -1.71 17.81
CA PHE A 287 -15.68 -2.52 17.67
C PHE A 287 -15.44 -4.03 17.89
N PHE A 288 -14.28 -4.53 17.48
CA PHE A 288 -13.89 -5.93 17.61
C PHE A 288 -12.84 -6.18 18.72
N ALA A 289 -12.74 -5.30 19.72
CA ALA A 289 -11.72 -5.37 20.76
C ALA A 289 -11.68 -6.74 21.48
N ASP A 290 -12.83 -7.38 21.67
CA ASP A 290 -12.96 -8.69 22.34
C ASP A 290 -12.68 -9.90 21.41
N ASP A 291 -12.47 -9.68 20.10
CA ASP A 291 -12.18 -10.73 19.13
C ASP A 291 -10.71 -10.64 18.69
N ALA A 292 -9.84 -11.34 19.41
CA ALA A 292 -8.40 -11.32 19.17
C ALA A 292 -8.00 -11.71 17.73
N ALA A 293 -8.82 -12.51 17.03
CA ALA A 293 -8.56 -12.90 15.65
C ALA A 293 -8.80 -11.75 14.65
N ILE A 294 -9.58 -10.75 15.03
CA ILE A 294 -9.88 -9.54 14.24
C ILE A 294 -9.06 -8.35 14.74
N ALA A 295 -8.99 -8.15 16.07
CA ALA A 295 -8.31 -7.02 16.68
C ALA A 295 -6.80 -6.99 16.39
N ARG A 296 -6.11 -8.15 16.44
CA ARG A 296 -4.66 -8.20 16.20
C ARG A 296 -4.27 -7.76 14.78
N PRO A 297 -4.88 -8.28 13.70
CA PRO A 297 -4.66 -7.75 12.35
C PRO A 297 -4.92 -6.25 12.21
N LEU A 298 -5.99 -5.74 12.83
CA LEU A 298 -6.33 -4.32 12.81
C LEU A 298 -5.28 -3.47 13.53
N GLN A 299 -4.75 -3.93 14.65
CA GLN A 299 -3.70 -3.23 15.37
C GLN A 299 -2.43 -3.09 14.53
N VAL A 300 -2.05 -4.14 13.78
CA VAL A 300 -0.91 -4.07 12.84
C VAL A 300 -1.15 -3.02 11.75
N LEU A 301 -2.39 -2.91 11.23
CA LEU A 301 -2.74 -1.88 10.24
C LEU A 301 -2.65 -0.46 10.83
N ILE A 302 -3.02 -0.28 12.10
CA ILE A 302 -2.85 1.01 12.81
C ILE A 302 -1.36 1.33 12.97
N GLU A 303 -0.54 0.36 13.36
CA GLU A 303 0.91 0.53 13.56
C GLU A 303 1.65 0.92 12.27
N VAL A 304 1.20 0.46 11.10
CA VAL A 304 1.73 0.91 9.80
C VAL A 304 1.11 2.22 9.30
N GLY A 305 0.28 2.89 10.11
CA GLY A 305 -0.28 4.20 9.80
C GLY A 305 -1.48 4.18 8.85
N LEU A 306 -2.28 3.11 8.86
CA LEU A 306 -3.48 2.96 8.03
C LEU A 306 -4.79 3.02 8.83
N GLY A 307 -4.74 3.56 10.05
CA GLY A 307 -5.89 3.65 10.96
C GLY A 307 -7.14 4.34 10.37
N TYR A 308 -6.91 5.29 9.46
CA TYR A 308 -7.93 6.10 8.82
C TYR A 308 -8.65 5.42 7.64
N LEU A 309 -8.08 4.38 7.04
CA LEU A 309 -8.69 3.70 5.90
C LEU A 309 -9.94 2.94 6.31
N ARG A 310 -10.94 2.89 5.43
CA ARG A 310 -12.15 2.06 5.65
C ARG A 310 -11.87 0.61 5.27
N LEU A 311 -12.42 -0.34 6.03
CA LEU A 311 -12.22 -1.78 5.79
C LEU A 311 -12.60 -2.23 4.37
N GLY A 312 -13.71 -1.69 3.87
CA GLY A 312 -14.28 -1.97 2.55
C GLY A 312 -13.88 -0.98 1.46
N GLN A 313 -12.94 -0.07 1.71
CA GLN A 313 -12.50 0.90 0.71
C GLN A 313 -11.95 0.17 -0.54
N PRO A 314 -12.47 0.47 -1.74
CA PRO A 314 -12.00 -0.13 -2.98
C PRO A 314 -10.48 0.00 -3.17
N ALA A 315 -9.83 -1.07 -3.60
CA ALA A 315 -8.39 -1.08 -3.89
C ALA A 315 -8.00 -0.07 -4.98
N THR A 316 -8.93 0.25 -5.89
CA THR A 316 -8.77 1.24 -6.96
C THR A 316 -8.72 2.68 -6.44
N GLU A 317 -9.12 2.92 -5.19
CA GLU A 317 -9.08 4.25 -4.54
C GLU A 317 -7.88 4.42 -3.61
N LEU A 318 -7.00 3.41 -3.52
CA LEU A 318 -5.82 3.45 -2.68
C LEU A 318 -4.63 4.05 -3.44
N SER A 319 -3.87 4.91 -2.77
CA SER A 319 -2.56 5.34 -3.24
C SER A 319 -1.55 4.18 -3.24
N GLY A 320 -0.47 4.34 -4.02
CA GLY A 320 0.62 3.35 -4.08
C GLY A 320 1.22 3.05 -2.70
N GLY A 321 1.50 4.08 -1.92
CA GLY A 321 2.02 3.94 -0.54
C GLY A 321 1.03 3.30 0.43
N GLU A 322 -0.28 3.49 0.27
CA GLU A 322 -1.29 2.75 1.06
C GLU A 322 -1.30 1.26 0.68
N ALA A 323 -1.32 0.95 -0.62
CA ALA A 323 -1.27 -0.42 -1.11
C ALA A 323 -0.01 -1.17 -0.60
N GLN A 324 1.14 -0.50 -0.63
CA GLN A 324 2.40 -1.03 -0.11
C GLN A 324 2.36 -1.30 1.40
N ARG A 325 1.85 -0.37 2.20
CA ARG A 325 1.71 -0.54 3.65
C ARG A 325 0.73 -1.66 4.01
N ILE A 326 -0.32 -1.88 3.22
CA ILE A 326 -1.22 -3.03 3.38
C ILE A 326 -0.47 -4.35 3.14
N LYS A 327 0.36 -4.43 2.09
CA LYS A 327 1.21 -5.62 1.83
C LYS A 327 2.18 -5.88 2.98
N LEU A 328 2.80 -4.83 3.50
CA LEU A 328 3.69 -4.90 4.66
C LEU A 328 2.94 -5.41 5.91
N ALA A 329 1.76 -4.87 6.20
CA ALA A 329 0.92 -5.32 7.32
C ALA A 329 0.57 -6.80 7.21
N SER A 330 0.21 -7.29 6.02
CA SER A 330 -0.07 -8.71 5.77
C SER A 330 1.13 -9.61 6.05
N GLU A 331 2.35 -9.13 5.84
CA GLU A 331 3.59 -9.87 6.16
C GLU A 331 3.91 -9.83 7.66
N LEU A 332 3.70 -8.70 8.34
CA LEU A 332 3.87 -8.56 9.79
C LEU A 332 2.90 -9.44 10.58
N GLN A 333 1.72 -9.74 10.04
CA GLN A 333 0.74 -10.65 10.65
C GLN A 333 1.16 -12.12 10.58
N ARG A 334 1.98 -12.51 9.60
CA ARG A 334 2.44 -13.89 9.45
C ARG A 334 3.42 -14.22 10.58
N ALA A 335 3.39 -15.46 11.07
CA ALA A 335 4.37 -15.91 12.06
C ALA A 335 5.79 -15.63 11.52
N GLN A 336 6.63 -14.95 12.31
CA GLN A 336 7.98 -14.55 11.88
C GLN A 336 8.74 -15.78 11.38
N ARG A 337 8.87 -15.89 10.07
CA ARG A 337 9.69 -16.91 9.44
C ARG A 337 11.10 -16.38 9.39
N ARG A 338 12.04 -17.13 9.98
CA ARG A 338 13.47 -16.86 9.81
C ARG A 338 13.85 -16.98 8.34
N ASP A 339 15.00 -16.42 7.98
CA ASP A 339 15.62 -16.63 6.67
C ASP A 339 14.77 -16.10 5.50
N THR A 340 14.05 -14.99 5.71
CA THR A 340 13.25 -14.30 4.69
C THR A 340 13.93 -13.00 4.28
N VAL A 341 14.13 -12.79 2.98
CA VAL A 341 14.58 -11.51 2.41
C VAL A 341 13.34 -10.71 2.03
N TYR A 342 13.21 -9.52 2.63
CA TYR A 342 12.20 -8.53 2.27
C TYR A 342 12.83 -7.46 1.38
N LEU A 343 12.29 -7.29 0.18
CA LEU A 343 12.67 -6.22 -0.74
C LEU A 343 11.54 -5.20 -0.81
N LEU A 344 11.81 -3.99 -0.36
CA LEU A 344 10.86 -2.87 -0.36
C LEU A 344 11.32 -1.86 -1.40
N ASP A 345 10.45 -1.52 -2.34
CA ASP A 345 10.74 -0.54 -3.39
C ASP A 345 10.09 0.80 -3.02
N GLU A 346 10.91 1.78 -2.64
CA GLU A 346 10.50 3.13 -2.20
C GLU A 346 9.35 3.11 -1.16
N PRO A 347 9.55 2.55 0.05
CA PRO A 347 8.52 2.36 1.07
C PRO A 347 8.11 3.58 1.88
#